data_AF-A0A946Y4E1-F1
#
_entry.id   AF-A0A946Y4E1-F1
#
_cell.length_a   1.000
_cell.length_b   1.000
_cell.length_c   1.000
_cell.angle_alpha   90.00
_cell.angle_beta   90.00
_cell.angle_gamma   90.00
#
_symmetry.space_group_name_H-M   'P 1'
#
loop_
_entity.id
_entity.type
_entity.pdbx_description
1 polymer ?
#
loop_
_entity_poly.entity_id
_entity_poly.type
_entity_poly.pdbx_seq_one_letter_code
_entity_poly.pdbx_strand_id
1 'polypeptide(L)' 'MNRFVPFNPSDIEQSIPHRFSEQVRRFSEKTAIAECGKSISYRTLDGWSNEVAHAIFALRGDAPQPVAI' A
#
# COMPACT_ATOMS: atom_id res chain seq x y z
N MET A 1 13.30 18.60 -0.82
CA MET A 1 14.18 17.47 -0.44
C MET A 1 13.31 16.34 0.10
N ASN A 2 13.19 15.20 -0.60
CA ASN A 2 12.56 14.00 -0.04
C ASN A 2 13.62 13.25 0.77
N ARG A 3 13.67 13.52 2.09
CA ARG A 3 14.61 12.82 2.99
C ARG A 3 14.10 11.41 3.25
N PHE A 4 14.90 10.41 2.91
CA PHE A 4 14.64 9.03 3.31
C PHE A 4 14.71 8.93 4.84
N VAL A 5 13.71 8.29 5.45
CA VAL A 5 13.68 7.98 6.88
C VAL A 5 13.74 6.46 7.00
N PRO A 6 14.80 5.89 7.61
CA PRO A 6 14.89 4.45 7.77
C PRO A 6 13.77 3.94 8.69
N PHE A 7 13.29 2.74 8.41
CA PHE A 7 12.37 2.03 9.28
C PHE A 7 13.07 1.52 10.53
N ASN A 8 12.35 1.44 11.64
CA ASN A 8 12.86 0.73 12.81
C ASN A 8 12.84 -0.78 12.55
N PRO A 9 13.69 -1.57 13.23
CA PRO A 9 13.67 -3.04 13.12
C PRO A 9 12.28 -3.66 13.37
N SER A 10 11.53 -3.14 14.35
CA SER A 10 10.17 -3.61 14.65
C SER A 10 9.16 -3.33 13.54
N ASP A 11 9.38 -2.27 12.73
CA ASP A 11 8.51 -1.98 11.60
C ASP A 11 8.73 -3.05 10.51
N ILE A 12 9.98 -3.48 10.29
CA ILE A 12 10.32 -4.42 9.20
C ILE A 12 9.98 -5.88 9.50
N GLU A 13 9.76 -6.23 10.77
CA GLU A 13 9.25 -7.54 11.20
C GLU A 13 7.78 -7.76 10.82
N GLN A 14 7.04 -6.69 10.47
CA GLN A 14 5.66 -6.76 10.03
C GLN A 14 5.54 -7.04 8.52
N SER A 15 4.36 -7.50 8.11
CA SER A 15 4.04 -7.69 6.70
C SER A 15 4.17 -6.36 5.92
N ILE A 16 4.49 -6.45 4.63
CA ILE A 16 4.58 -5.27 3.77
C ILE A 16 3.26 -4.49 3.75
N PRO A 17 2.07 -5.12 3.61
CA PRO A 17 0.80 -4.41 3.68
C PRO A 17 0.59 -3.67 5.01
N HIS A 18 0.95 -4.29 6.15
CA HIS A 18 0.81 -3.64 7.45
C HIS A 18 1.67 -2.38 7.56
N ARG A 19 2.95 -2.47 7.16
CA ARG A 19 3.85 -1.30 7.08
C ARG A 19 3.33 -0.22 6.13
N PHE A 20 2.78 -0.61 4.99
CA PHE A 20 2.21 0.31 4.02
C PHE A 20 1.03 1.08 4.63
N SER A 21 0.11 0.40 5.30
CA SER A 21 -1.02 1.03 5.98
C SER A 21 -0.58 2.04 7.05
N GLU A 22 0.53 1.78 7.76
CA GLU A 22 1.12 2.77 8.67
C GLU A 22 1.64 4.02 7.94
N GLN A 23 2.20 3.88 6.74
CA GLN A 23 2.57 5.04 5.92
C GLN A 23 1.35 5.80 5.43
N VAL A 24 0.27 5.12 5.06
CA VAL A 24 -1.01 5.75 4.66
C VAL A 24 -1.57 6.57 5.81
N ARG A 25 -1.53 6.06 7.04
CA ARG A 25 -1.97 6.79 8.24
C ARG A 25 -1.13 8.05 8.49
N ARG A 26 0.19 7.96 8.37
CA ARG A 26 1.12 9.07 8.66
C ARG A 26 1.17 10.13 7.54
N PHE A 27 1.00 9.71 6.29
CA PHE A 27 1.27 10.52 5.11
C PHE A 27 0.15 10.42 4.05
N SER A 28 -1.10 10.30 4.48
CA SER A 28 -2.29 10.07 3.64
C SER A 28 -2.36 10.91 2.36
N GLU A 29 -2.10 12.22 2.47
CA GLU A 29 -2.18 13.16 1.35
C GLU A 29 -0.87 13.35 0.58
N LYS A 30 0.23 12.70 0.98
CA LYS A 30 1.47 12.75 0.20
C LYS A 30 1.32 11.96 -1.09
N THR A 31 1.96 12.45 -2.15
CA THR A 31 2.08 11.74 -3.42
C THR A 31 2.75 10.39 -3.22
N ALA A 32 2.06 9.31 -3.60
CA ALA A 32 2.57 7.94 -3.60
C ALA A 32 3.10 7.54 -4.98
N ILE A 33 2.36 7.85 -6.04
CA ILE A 33 2.75 7.57 -7.43
C ILE A 33 2.56 8.87 -8.24
N ALA A 34 3.52 9.18 -9.09
CA ALA A 34 3.45 10.28 -10.04
C ALA A 34 3.83 9.76 -11.44
N GLU A 35 2.94 9.97 -12.42
CA GLU A 35 3.11 9.52 -13.80
C GLU A 35 2.45 10.52 -14.76
N CYS A 36 3.15 10.91 -15.83
CA CYS A 36 2.61 11.73 -16.92
C CYS A 36 1.80 12.96 -16.48
N GLY A 37 2.30 13.70 -15.48
CA GLY A 37 1.64 14.91 -14.98
C GLY A 37 0.43 14.66 -14.06
N LYS A 38 0.14 13.40 -13.75
CA LYS A 38 -0.83 13.00 -12.73
C LYS A 38 -0.10 12.47 -11.52
N SER A 39 -0.71 12.63 -10.35
CA SER A 39 -0.23 12.05 -9.11
C SER A 39 -1.39 11.56 -8.29
N ILE A 40 -1.20 10.44 -7.60
CA ILE A 40 -2.15 9.93 -6.63
C ILE A 40 -1.53 9.90 -5.24
N SER A 41 -2.37 10.14 -4.23
CA SER A 41 -1.95 10.13 -2.83
C SER A 41 -1.85 8.71 -2.27
N TYR A 42 -1.17 8.55 -1.13
CA TYR A 42 -1.16 7.27 -0.40
C TYR A 42 -2.56 6.79 -0.06
N ARG A 43 -3.47 7.69 0.34
CA ARG A 43 -4.88 7.36 0.59
C ARG A 43 -5.55 6.77 -0.66
N THR A 44 -5.33 7.38 -1.82
CA THR A 44 -5.97 6.94 -3.07
C THR A 44 -5.45 5.57 -3.48
N LEU A 45 -4.13 5.38 -3.40
CA LEU A 45 -3.50 4.11 -3.73
C LEU A 45 -3.95 2.98 -2.79
N ASP A 46 -4.06 3.25 -1.48
CA ASP A 46 -4.57 2.30 -0.49
C ASP A 46 -6.01 1.89 -0.78
N GLY A 47 -6.87 2.86 -1.11
CA GLY A 47 -8.25 2.60 -1.52
C GLY A 47 -8.33 1.64 -2.71
N TRP A 48 -7.64 1.94 -3.81
CA TRP A 48 -7.63 1.08 -5.00
C TRP A 48 -7.03 -0.31 -4.72
N SER A 49 -5.96 -0.37 -3.92
CA SER A 49 -5.33 -1.64 -3.56
C SER A 49 -6.27 -2.53 -2.74
N ASN A 50 -7.01 -1.94 -1.78
CA ASN A 50 -7.98 -2.65 -0.96
C ASN A 50 -9.19 -3.10 -1.78
N GLU A 51 -9.66 -2.30 -2.74
CA GLU A 51 -10.73 -2.70 -3.67
C GLU A 51 -10.31 -3.93 -4.50
N VAL A 52 -9.09 -3.94 -5.05
CA VAL A 52 -8.55 -5.09 -5.77
C VAL A 52 -8.44 -6.31 -4.84
N ALA A 53 -7.93 -6.13 -3.62
CA ALA A 53 -7.82 -7.22 -2.64
C ALA A 53 -9.19 -7.83 -2.31
N HIS A 54 -10.21 -7.00 -2.08
CA HIS A 54 -11.57 -7.46 -1.83
C HIS A 54 -12.17 -8.19 -3.03
N ALA A 55 -11.92 -7.72 -4.26
CA ALA A 55 -12.36 -8.42 -5.46
C ALA A 55 -11.70 -9.80 -5.60
N ILE A 56 -10.41 -9.92 -5.29
CA ILE A 56 -9.70 -11.20 -5.29
C ILE A 56 -10.27 -12.13 -4.22
N PHE A 57 -10.52 -11.64 -3.01
CA PHE A 57 -11.11 -12.44 -1.92
C PHE A 57 -12.52 -12.93 -2.29
N ALA A 58 -13.34 -12.09 -2.92
CA ALA A 58 -14.67 -12.47 -3.36
C ALA A 58 -14.64 -13.60 -4.40
N LEU A 59 -13.62 -13.64 -5.26
CA LEU A 59 -13.49 -14.64 -6.33
C LEU A 59 -12.83 -15.94 -5.87
N ARG A 60 -11.89 -15.88 -4.91
CA ARG A 60 -10.98 -17.00 -4.61
C ARG A 60 -10.97 -17.46 -3.15
N GLY A 61 -11.69 -16.76 -2.27
CA GLY A 61 -11.59 -16.97 -0.83
C GLY A 61 -10.30 -16.40 -0.23
N ASP A 62 -10.10 -16.64 1.06
CA ASP A 62 -9.04 -16.07 1.90
C ASP A 62 -7.79 -16.95 2.02
N ALA A 63 -7.72 -18.05 1.25
CA ALA A 63 -6.56 -18.94 1.25
C ALA A 63 -5.29 -18.21 0.73
N PRO A 64 -4.12 -18.39 1.38
CA PRO A 64 -2.87 -17.77 0.96
C PRO A 64 -2.30 -18.50 -0.26
N GLN A 65 -2.67 -18.01 -1.44
CA GLN A 65 -2.28 -18.62 -2.72
C GLN A 65 -1.76 -17.56 -3.71
N PRO A 66 -0.83 -17.93 -4.62
CA PRO A 66 -0.32 -17.00 -5.63
C PRO A 66 -1.43 -16.43 -6.53
N VAL A 67 -1.25 -15.17 -6.95
CA VAL A 67 -2.06 -14.46 -7.95
C VAL A 67 -1.10 -13.97 -9.04
N ALA A 68 -1.40 -14.29 -10.30
CA ALA A 68 -0.63 -13.78 -11.43
C ALA A 68 -1.03 -12.32 -11.74
N ILE A 69 -0.04 -11.50 -12.15
CA ILE A 69 -0.19 -10.08 -12.53
C ILE A 69 0.33 -9.90 -13.94
#